data_AF-A0A434M778-F1
#
_entry.id   AF-A0A434M778-F1
#
_cell.length_a   1.000
_cell.length_b   1.000
_cell.length_c   1.000
_cell.angle_alpha   90.00
_cell.angle_beta   90.00
_cell.angle_gamma   90.00
#
_symmetry.space_group_name_H-M   'P 1'
#
loop_
_entity.id
_entity.type
_entity.pdbx_description
1 polymer ?
#
loop_
_entity_poly.entity_id
_entity_poly.type
_entity_poly.pdbx_seq_one_letter_code
_entity_poly.pdbx_strand_id
1 'polypeptide(L)'
;MACARPAPHDGIDAASRLPFRRERLAYWPHANAGQQTLNIEEEPSSLQTRFATRIIRNWSPDLSARLLNIIGAATSAGAYSPGQEQAPAAFRRHGLAEALASRGRTIRDDGDVASFRWRPDPSQPQAMNLEAVRHACDLVASHVATAIAAQEDVLVLGGDCTVELGTVAGANAAGARIGLVYIDFDADLNTPDTSDGALDWTGVAHLLNIPGCEFSLARLGPIRPMLVPQQLL
;
A
#
# COMPACT_ATOMS: atom_id res chain seq x y z
N MET A 1 15.78 -29.92 -31.10
CA MET A 1 16.31 -28.75 -31.84
C MET A 1 16.81 -27.78 -30.78
N ALA A 2 18.06 -27.98 -30.36
CA ALA A 2 18.71 -27.20 -29.31
C ALA A 2 19.47 -26.05 -29.97
N CYS A 3 19.37 -24.84 -29.43
CA CYS A 3 20.25 -23.74 -29.83
C CYS A 3 21.01 -23.24 -28.60
N ALA A 4 22.33 -23.28 -28.74
CA ALA A 4 23.32 -23.19 -27.69
C ALA A 4 23.76 -21.73 -27.44
N ARG A 5 24.24 -21.49 -26.22
CA ARG A 5 25.05 -20.33 -25.83
C ARG A 5 26.43 -20.40 -26.50
N PRO A 6 27.08 -19.27 -26.82
CA PRO A 6 28.54 -19.21 -26.89
C PRO A 6 29.14 -18.64 -25.58
N ALA A 7 30.27 -19.22 -25.18
CA ALA A 7 31.21 -18.72 -24.18
C ALA A 7 32.57 -18.43 -24.88
N PRO A 8 33.60 -17.91 -24.19
CA PRO A 8 34.15 -16.57 -24.37
C PRO A 8 35.47 -16.53 -25.18
N HIS A 9 35.88 -15.33 -25.59
CA HIS A 9 37.22 -15.06 -26.10
C HIS A 9 38.04 -14.28 -25.06
N ASP A 10 39.19 -14.86 -24.69
CA ASP A 10 40.25 -14.30 -23.86
C ASP A 10 41.32 -13.57 -24.69
N GLY A 11 41.93 -12.52 -24.11
CA GLY A 11 43.31 -12.08 -24.43
C GLY A 11 43.50 -10.57 -24.65
N ILE A 12 43.61 -9.76 -23.57
CA ILE A 12 44.86 -9.09 -23.09
C ILE A 12 45.20 -7.77 -23.82
N ASP A 13 45.13 -6.61 -23.15
CA ASP A 13 46.29 -6.02 -22.42
C ASP A 13 45.90 -4.79 -21.58
N ALA A 14 46.79 -4.46 -20.66
CA ALA A 14 46.65 -3.70 -19.42
C ALA A 14 46.71 -2.17 -19.54
N ALA A 15 46.44 -1.55 -18.38
CA ALA A 15 46.88 -0.23 -17.92
C ALA A 15 45.95 0.98 -18.18
N SER A 16 44.95 1.13 -17.33
CA SER A 16 44.65 2.45 -16.70
C SER A 16 43.90 2.25 -15.39
N ARG A 17 44.66 2.05 -14.30
CA ARG A 17 44.15 2.14 -12.93
C ARG A 17 43.85 3.60 -12.62
N LEU A 18 42.57 3.97 -12.60
CA LEU A 18 42.11 5.22 -11.97
C LEU A 18 41.30 4.87 -10.72
N PRO A 19 41.58 5.50 -9.57
CA PRO A 19 41.16 5.00 -8.27
C PRO A 19 39.69 5.30 -7.98
N PHE A 20 39.04 4.28 -7.43
CA PHE A 20 37.76 4.32 -6.72
C PHE A 20 37.81 5.41 -5.63
N ARG A 21 37.18 6.57 -5.87
CA ARG A 21 36.97 7.57 -4.83
C ARG A 21 35.91 7.05 -3.87
N ARG A 22 36.36 6.60 -2.70
CA ARG A 22 35.53 6.53 -1.49
C ARG A 22 35.22 7.96 -1.07
N GLU A 23 33.99 8.40 -1.27
CA GLU A 23 33.52 9.60 -0.59
C GLU A 23 33.39 9.31 0.91
N ARG A 24 34.05 10.18 1.67
CA ARG A 24 34.20 10.11 3.11
C ARG A 24 32.90 10.55 3.76
N LEU A 25 32.40 9.70 4.65
CA LEU A 25 31.54 10.03 5.78
C LEU A 25 31.97 11.37 6.39
N ALA A 26 31.03 12.30 6.48
CA ALA A 26 31.23 13.56 7.18
C ALA A 26 31.46 13.28 8.68
N TYR A 27 32.60 13.74 9.15
CA TYR A 27 33.08 13.69 10.53
C TYR A 27 32.41 14.82 11.32
N TRP A 28 31.62 14.48 12.35
CA TRP A 28 31.11 15.44 13.33
C TRP A 28 32.10 15.53 14.51
N PRO A 29 32.53 16.71 14.97
CA PRO A 29 33.55 16.79 16.03
C PRO A 29 32.95 16.42 17.39
N HIS A 30 33.70 15.61 18.15
CA HIS A 30 33.49 15.42 19.58
C HIS A 30 33.79 16.73 20.34
N ALA A 31 32.80 17.23 21.07
CA ALA A 31 33.00 18.19 22.16
C ALA A 31 32.46 17.55 23.45
N ASN A 32 33.38 17.25 24.38
CA ASN A 32 33.09 16.86 25.75
C ASN A 32 33.00 18.13 26.61
N ALA A 33 31.83 18.42 27.18
CA ALA A 33 31.71 19.26 28.38
C ALA A 33 30.32 19.11 29.01
N GLY A 34 30.29 18.66 30.27
CA GLY A 34 29.20 18.95 31.21
C GLY A 34 28.05 17.95 31.27
N GLN A 35 28.20 16.91 32.11
CA GLN A 35 27.06 16.24 32.72
C GLN A 35 26.33 17.24 33.63
N GLN A 36 25.17 17.74 33.18
CA GLN A 36 24.09 18.18 34.04
C GLN A 36 22.87 17.33 33.72
N THR A 37 22.56 16.42 34.64
CA THR A 37 21.31 15.66 34.67
C THR A 37 20.15 16.63 34.89
N LEU A 38 19.45 16.99 33.82
CA LEU A 38 18.11 17.55 33.90
C LEU A 38 17.13 16.38 33.91
N ASN A 39 16.65 16.04 35.11
CA ASN A 39 15.47 15.21 35.28
C ASN A 39 14.26 16.01 34.76
N ILE A 40 13.79 15.67 33.56
CA ILE A 40 12.45 16.00 33.12
C ILE A 40 11.72 14.66 33.04
N GLU A 41 11.15 14.25 34.16
CA GLU A 41 10.03 13.31 34.15
C GLU A 41 8.86 14.04 33.47
N GLU A 42 8.72 13.91 32.15
CA GLU A 42 7.44 14.18 31.51
C GLU A 42 6.49 13.03 31.85
N GLU A 43 5.67 13.25 32.87
CA GLU A 43 4.46 12.50 33.15
C GLU A 43 3.59 12.44 31.87
N PRO A 44 3.41 11.26 31.23
CA PRO A 44 2.52 11.17 30.07
C PRO A 44 1.10 11.46 30.53
N SER A 45 0.48 12.47 29.90
CA SER A 45 -0.86 12.93 30.29
C SER A 45 -1.81 11.74 30.41
N SER A 46 -2.31 11.53 31.63
CA SER A 46 -3.08 10.36 32.01
C SER A 46 -4.33 10.14 31.14
N LEU A 47 -4.79 11.14 30.38
CA LEU A 47 -5.92 11.03 29.48
C LEU A 47 -5.60 10.22 28.23
N GLN A 48 -4.53 10.52 27.48
CA GLN A 48 -4.22 9.81 26.23
C GLN A 48 -3.90 8.32 26.48
N THR A 49 -3.14 8.04 27.54
CA THR A 49 -2.84 6.66 27.96
C THR A 49 -4.08 5.93 28.46
N ARG A 50 -5.00 6.60 29.17
CA ARG A 50 -6.28 5.99 29.60
C ARG A 50 -7.25 5.76 28.44
N PHE A 51 -7.26 6.61 27.42
CA PHE A 51 -8.11 6.45 26.23
C PHE A 51 -7.66 5.25 25.38
N ALA A 52 -6.38 5.16 25.03
CA ALA A 52 -5.84 4.04 24.26
C ALA A 52 -6.03 2.70 25.00
N THR A 53 -5.74 2.67 26.30
CA THR A 53 -5.85 1.43 27.12
C THR A 53 -7.30 0.99 27.32
N ARG A 54 -8.28 1.90 27.30
CA ARG A 54 -9.71 1.59 27.48
C ARG A 54 -10.37 1.08 26.19
N ILE A 55 -9.95 1.57 25.02
CA ILE A 55 -10.47 1.09 23.72
C ILE A 55 -10.01 -0.35 23.47
N ILE A 56 -8.74 -0.66 23.73
CA ILE A 56 -8.17 -2.00 23.48
C ILE A 56 -8.78 -3.06 24.41
N ARG A 57 -9.10 -2.73 25.67
CA ARG A 57 -9.66 -3.70 26.63
C ARG A 57 -11.13 -4.07 26.40
N ASN A 58 -11.89 -3.24 25.70
CA ASN A 58 -13.32 -3.47 25.44
C ASN A 58 -13.64 -3.82 23.99
N TRP A 59 -12.63 -3.92 23.13
CA TRP A 59 -12.79 -4.38 21.76
C TRP A 59 -12.80 -5.91 21.73
N SER A 60 -13.96 -6.49 22.00
CA SER A 60 -14.26 -7.88 21.63
C SER A 60 -15.23 -7.80 20.45
N PRO A 61 -14.74 -7.67 19.21
CA PRO A 61 -15.63 -7.79 18.07
C PRO A 61 -16.27 -9.18 18.16
N ASP A 62 -17.60 -9.23 18.10
CA ASP A 62 -18.28 -10.49 17.84
C ASP A 62 -17.91 -10.92 16.42
N LEU A 63 -16.84 -11.71 16.32
CA LEU A 63 -16.32 -12.20 15.05
C LEU A 63 -17.36 -13.08 14.32
N SER A 64 -18.41 -13.53 15.01
CA SER A 64 -19.48 -14.34 14.42
C SER A 64 -20.63 -13.53 13.81
N ALA A 65 -20.70 -12.21 14.07
CA ALA A 65 -21.90 -11.42 13.76
C ALA A 65 -22.04 -11.04 12.28
N ARG A 66 -20.94 -10.96 11.50
CA ARG A 66 -20.98 -10.49 10.09
C ARG A 66 -20.13 -11.37 9.18
N LEU A 67 -20.70 -11.68 8.00
CA LEU A 67 -19.98 -12.34 6.93
C LEU A 67 -18.77 -11.49 6.52
N LEU A 68 -17.62 -12.12 6.37
CA LEU A 68 -16.42 -11.51 5.80
C LEU A 68 -16.35 -11.87 4.32
N ASN A 69 -16.45 -10.87 3.45
CA ASN A 69 -16.23 -11.02 2.02
C ASN A 69 -14.76 -10.76 1.69
N ILE A 70 -14.08 -11.76 1.11
CA ILE A 70 -12.73 -11.66 0.59
C ILE A 70 -12.81 -11.33 -0.89
N ILE A 71 -12.21 -10.20 -1.28
CA ILE A 71 -12.14 -9.73 -2.66
C ILE A 71 -10.67 -9.64 -3.05
N GLY A 72 -10.29 -10.24 -4.17
CA GLY A 72 -8.94 -10.15 -4.70
C GLY A 72 -8.79 -9.02 -5.73
N ALA A 73 -7.73 -8.24 -5.61
CA ALA A 73 -7.22 -7.33 -6.62
C ALA A 73 -5.81 -7.78 -7.01
N ALA A 74 -5.74 -8.76 -7.91
CA ALA A 74 -4.50 -9.39 -8.38
C ALA A 74 -3.77 -8.50 -9.40
N THR A 75 -3.39 -7.30 -8.97
CA THR A 75 -2.76 -6.26 -9.79
C THR A 75 -1.38 -5.89 -9.28
N SER A 76 -0.45 -5.70 -10.22
CA SER A 76 0.80 -4.97 -10.03
C SER A 76 0.88 -3.73 -10.94
N ALA A 77 -0.25 -3.28 -11.49
CA ALA A 77 -0.29 -2.14 -12.41
C ALA A 77 0.36 -0.88 -11.83
N GLY A 78 0.16 -0.62 -10.53
CA GLY A 78 0.76 0.54 -9.86
C GLY A 78 2.20 0.30 -9.42
N ALA A 79 2.67 -0.94 -9.46
CA ALA A 79 3.93 -1.33 -8.88
C ALA A 79 5.15 -0.81 -9.67
N TYR A 80 6.32 -0.84 -9.03
CA TYR A 80 7.59 -0.65 -9.71
C TYR A 80 7.89 -1.76 -10.75
N SER A 81 7.40 -3.00 -10.51
CA SER A 81 7.67 -4.16 -11.37
C SER A 81 6.68 -5.30 -11.13
N PRO A 82 6.63 -6.34 -11.99
CA PRO A 82 5.75 -7.48 -11.80
C PRO A 82 6.12 -8.33 -10.57
N GLY A 83 5.12 -8.94 -9.95
CA GLY A 83 5.27 -9.92 -8.87
C GLY A 83 4.14 -9.83 -7.86
N GLN A 84 3.78 -8.61 -7.46
CA GLN A 84 2.75 -8.33 -6.45
C GLN A 84 1.37 -8.86 -6.85
N GLU A 85 1.06 -8.97 -8.14
CA GLU A 85 -0.21 -9.54 -8.64
C GLU A 85 -0.46 -11.00 -8.18
N GLN A 86 0.58 -11.69 -7.72
CA GLN A 86 0.50 -13.08 -7.26
C GLN A 86 0.07 -13.20 -5.79
N ALA A 87 0.01 -12.09 -5.05
CA ALA A 87 -0.26 -12.10 -3.61
C ALA A 87 -1.65 -12.68 -3.25
N PRO A 88 -2.77 -12.32 -3.93
CA PRO A 88 -4.08 -12.89 -3.60
C PRO A 88 -4.10 -14.42 -3.75
N ALA A 89 -3.53 -14.92 -4.85
CA ALA A 89 -3.39 -16.35 -5.08
C ALA A 89 -2.50 -17.04 -4.03
N ALA A 90 -1.44 -16.37 -3.56
CA ALA A 90 -0.57 -16.90 -2.50
C ALA A 90 -1.32 -17.03 -1.17
N PHE A 91 -2.03 -16.01 -0.73
CA PHE A 91 -2.84 -16.06 0.50
C PHE A 91 -3.88 -17.17 0.46
N ARG A 92 -4.57 -17.35 -0.67
CA ARG A 92 -5.52 -18.45 -0.86
C ARG A 92 -4.85 -19.82 -0.78
N ARG A 93 -3.73 -20.02 -1.49
CA ARG A 93 -2.97 -21.29 -1.43
C ARG A 93 -2.49 -21.64 -0.02
N HIS A 94 -2.22 -20.63 0.81
CA HIS A 94 -1.79 -20.80 2.20
C HIS A 94 -2.94 -20.87 3.21
N GLY A 95 -4.19 -20.97 2.75
CA GLY A 95 -5.33 -21.29 3.59
C GLY A 95 -5.84 -20.12 4.41
N LEU A 96 -5.75 -18.88 3.91
CA LEU A 96 -6.21 -17.69 4.63
C LEU A 96 -7.71 -17.78 5.00
N ALA A 97 -8.55 -18.21 4.05
CA ALA A 97 -9.99 -18.33 4.28
C ALA A 97 -10.30 -19.35 5.37
N GLU A 98 -9.67 -20.52 5.32
CA GLU A 98 -9.78 -21.60 6.30
C GLU A 98 -9.26 -21.16 7.68
N ALA A 99 -8.17 -20.42 7.71
CA ALA A 99 -7.59 -19.88 8.94
C ALA A 99 -8.50 -18.82 9.60
N LEU A 100 -9.24 -18.03 8.82
CA LEU A 100 -10.23 -17.08 9.34
C LEU A 100 -11.52 -17.79 9.76
N ALA A 101 -11.98 -18.77 8.97
CA ALA A 101 -13.16 -19.57 9.28
C ALA A 101 -12.98 -20.39 10.58
N SER A 102 -11.80 -20.97 10.81
CA SER A 102 -11.49 -21.69 12.05
C SER A 102 -11.48 -20.81 13.31
N ARG A 103 -11.48 -19.48 13.14
CA ARG A 103 -11.65 -18.48 14.21
C ARG A 103 -13.10 -17.98 14.36
N GLY A 104 -14.06 -18.65 13.72
CA GLY A 104 -15.49 -18.37 13.85
C GLY A 104 -16.05 -17.34 12.89
N ARG A 105 -15.28 -16.91 11.86
CA ARG A 105 -15.80 -16.04 10.79
C ARG A 105 -16.60 -16.87 9.77
N THR A 106 -17.75 -16.34 9.33
CA THR A 106 -18.39 -16.80 8.10
C THR A 106 -17.70 -16.14 6.92
N ILE A 107 -17.13 -16.92 6.00
CA ILE A 107 -16.34 -16.40 4.87
C ILE A 107 -17.09 -16.57 3.55
N ARG A 108 -17.07 -15.54 2.71
CA ARG A 108 -17.27 -15.63 1.26
C ARG A 108 -16.00 -15.16 0.57
N ASP A 109 -15.59 -15.83 -0.49
CA ASP A 109 -14.48 -15.42 -1.34
C ASP A 109 -15.02 -15.17 -2.75
N ASP A 110 -15.04 -13.92 -3.17
CA ASP A 110 -15.54 -13.49 -4.48
C ASP A 110 -14.48 -13.63 -5.59
N GLY A 111 -13.31 -14.23 -5.28
CA GLY A 111 -12.22 -14.41 -6.23
C GLY A 111 -11.47 -13.12 -6.52
N ASP A 112 -10.73 -13.09 -7.64
CA ASP A 112 -10.05 -11.87 -8.10
C ASP A 112 -10.98 -11.07 -9.02
N VAL A 113 -11.36 -9.87 -8.59
CA VAL A 113 -12.26 -8.97 -9.34
C VAL A 113 -11.50 -8.08 -10.31
N ALA A 114 -10.20 -7.89 -10.08
CA ALA A 114 -9.30 -7.19 -10.97
C ALA A 114 -8.01 -7.99 -11.12
N SER A 115 -7.43 -8.01 -12.33
CA SER A 115 -6.12 -8.59 -12.55
C SER A 115 -5.33 -7.83 -13.61
N PHE A 116 -4.08 -7.51 -13.29
CA PHE A 116 -3.16 -6.90 -14.23
C PHE A 116 -1.72 -7.20 -13.81
N ARG A 117 -0.89 -7.62 -14.77
CA ARG A 117 0.55 -7.75 -14.56
C ARG A 117 1.25 -6.54 -15.13
N TRP A 118 2.03 -5.86 -14.30
CA TRP A 118 2.84 -4.71 -14.70
C TRP A 118 3.56 -4.92 -16.03
N ARG A 119 3.64 -3.86 -16.84
CA ARG A 119 4.43 -3.86 -18.07
C ARG A 119 4.93 -2.43 -18.36
N PRO A 120 6.11 -2.28 -19.00
CA PRO A 120 6.59 -0.96 -19.38
C PRO A 120 5.55 -0.18 -20.19
N ASP A 121 5.33 1.07 -19.83
CA ASP A 121 4.43 1.99 -20.52
C ASP A 121 5.17 3.29 -20.89
N PRO A 122 5.90 3.30 -22.02
CA PRO A 122 6.66 4.47 -22.44
C PRO A 122 5.76 5.64 -22.87
N SER A 123 4.45 5.43 -23.03
CA SER A 123 3.51 6.50 -23.36
C SER A 123 3.15 7.35 -22.15
N GLN A 124 3.28 6.78 -20.94
CA GLN A 124 3.04 7.46 -19.66
C GLN A 124 4.18 7.15 -18.67
N PRO A 125 5.41 7.64 -18.93
CA PRO A 125 6.59 7.25 -18.14
C PRO A 125 6.54 7.73 -16.68
N GLN A 126 5.71 8.74 -16.39
CA GLN A 126 5.49 9.30 -15.05
C GLN A 126 4.35 8.61 -14.29
N ALA A 127 3.52 7.82 -14.96
CA ALA A 127 2.37 7.13 -14.38
C ALA A 127 2.09 5.86 -15.20
N MET A 128 2.99 4.88 -15.10
CA MET A 128 2.91 3.70 -15.94
C MET A 128 1.65 2.90 -15.64
N ASN A 129 1.03 2.37 -16.69
CA ASN A 129 -0.19 1.55 -16.56
C ASN A 129 -1.36 2.26 -15.84
N LEU A 130 -1.40 3.60 -15.85
CA LEU A 130 -2.43 4.41 -15.18
C LEU A 130 -3.86 3.93 -15.46
N GLU A 131 -4.18 3.62 -16.72
CA GLU A 131 -5.52 3.13 -17.10
C GLU A 131 -5.87 1.80 -16.42
N ALA A 132 -4.87 0.92 -16.26
CA ALA A 132 -5.06 -0.36 -15.58
C ALA A 132 -5.20 -0.19 -14.06
N VAL A 133 -4.42 0.70 -13.45
CA VAL A 133 -4.58 1.10 -12.03
C VAL A 133 -5.99 1.63 -11.80
N ARG A 134 -6.41 2.59 -12.63
CA ARG A 134 -7.74 3.20 -12.55
C ARG A 134 -8.84 2.16 -12.67
N HIS A 135 -8.76 1.28 -13.67
CA HIS A 135 -9.75 0.23 -13.89
C HIS A 135 -9.84 -0.75 -12.72
N ALA A 136 -8.70 -1.19 -12.19
CA ALA A 136 -8.68 -2.08 -11.02
C ALA A 136 -9.32 -1.42 -9.80
N CYS A 137 -9.02 -0.13 -9.56
CA CYS A 137 -9.61 0.64 -8.47
C CYS A 137 -11.14 0.79 -8.62
N ASP A 138 -11.66 1.04 -9.82
CA ASP A 138 -13.11 1.14 -10.07
C ASP A 138 -13.84 -0.19 -9.78
N LEU A 139 -13.22 -1.33 -10.16
CA LEU A 139 -13.76 -2.66 -9.88
C LEU A 139 -13.75 -2.94 -8.37
N VAL A 140 -12.64 -2.70 -7.69
CA VAL A 140 -12.55 -2.84 -6.23
C VAL A 140 -13.58 -1.96 -5.53
N ALA A 141 -13.71 -0.69 -5.93
CA ALA A 141 -14.69 0.23 -5.35
C ALA A 141 -16.12 -0.28 -5.50
N SER A 142 -16.47 -0.82 -6.67
CA SER A 142 -17.81 -1.36 -6.92
C SER A 142 -18.13 -2.57 -6.03
N HIS A 143 -17.19 -3.50 -5.87
CA HIS A 143 -17.38 -4.68 -5.02
C HIS A 143 -17.38 -4.33 -3.53
N VAL A 144 -16.49 -3.43 -3.09
CA VAL A 144 -16.45 -2.95 -1.70
C VAL A 144 -17.74 -2.22 -1.34
N ALA A 145 -18.24 -1.33 -2.21
CA ALA A 145 -19.50 -0.63 -1.99
C ALA A 145 -20.68 -1.61 -1.85
N THR A 146 -20.73 -2.62 -2.72
CA THR A 146 -21.76 -3.67 -2.68
C THR A 146 -21.74 -4.45 -1.37
N ALA A 147 -20.55 -4.89 -0.92
CA ALA A 147 -20.41 -5.66 0.30
C ALA A 147 -20.75 -4.84 1.56
N ILE A 148 -20.31 -3.57 1.62
CA ILE A 148 -20.66 -2.68 2.74
C ILE A 148 -22.17 -2.41 2.78
N ALA A 149 -22.81 -2.18 1.62
CA ALA A 149 -24.26 -2.01 1.54
C ALA A 149 -25.02 -3.26 2.02
N ALA A 150 -24.47 -4.46 1.78
CA ALA A 150 -24.99 -5.73 2.27
C ALA A 150 -24.72 -5.99 3.77
N GLN A 151 -24.15 -5.03 4.51
CA GLN A 151 -23.75 -5.18 5.91
C GLN A 151 -22.74 -6.32 6.13
N GLU A 152 -21.82 -6.50 5.18
CA GLU A 152 -20.71 -7.44 5.29
C GLU A 152 -19.45 -6.70 5.78
N ASP A 153 -18.53 -7.44 6.38
CA ASP A 153 -17.15 -6.98 6.55
C ASP A 153 -16.38 -7.32 5.26
N VAL A 154 -15.37 -6.53 4.91
CA VAL A 154 -14.64 -6.69 3.64
C VAL A 154 -13.14 -6.82 3.90
N LEU A 155 -12.52 -7.82 3.28
CA LEU A 155 -11.07 -7.98 3.20
C LEU A 155 -10.67 -7.93 1.74
N VAL A 156 -9.96 -6.87 1.34
CA VAL A 156 -9.38 -6.78 0.00
C VAL A 156 -7.95 -7.33 0.03
N LEU A 157 -7.69 -8.38 -0.74
CA LEU A 157 -6.35 -8.89 -0.99
C LEU A 157 -5.79 -8.18 -2.21
N GLY A 158 -4.98 -7.16 -1.99
CA GLY A 158 -4.30 -6.44 -3.06
C GLY A 158 -3.05 -7.16 -3.59
N GLY A 159 -2.48 -6.59 -4.65
CA GLY A 159 -1.08 -6.78 -5.00
C GLY A 159 -0.29 -5.53 -4.66
N ASP A 160 -0.52 -4.45 -5.39
CA ASP A 160 0.08 -3.13 -5.15
C ASP A 160 -0.79 -2.21 -4.26
N CYS A 161 -0.20 -1.19 -3.63
CA CYS A 161 -0.87 -0.35 -2.64
C CYS A 161 -1.98 0.55 -3.22
N THR A 162 -2.05 0.73 -4.55
CA THR A 162 -3.14 1.52 -5.17
C THR A 162 -4.52 0.92 -4.93
N VAL A 163 -4.60 -0.35 -4.51
CA VAL A 163 -5.84 -1.02 -4.05
C VAL A 163 -6.57 -0.24 -2.95
N GLU A 164 -5.85 0.55 -2.15
CA GLU A 164 -6.46 1.38 -1.11
C GLU A 164 -7.43 2.42 -1.69
N LEU A 165 -7.13 2.94 -2.89
CA LEU A 165 -7.97 3.93 -3.56
C LEU A 165 -9.35 3.34 -3.85
N GLY A 166 -9.37 2.15 -4.46
CA GLY A 166 -10.59 1.40 -4.70
C GLY A 166 -11.36 1.11 -3.42
N THR A 167 -10.65 0.69 -2.38
CA THR A 167 -11.25 0.34 -1.09
C THR A 167 -11.92 1.55 -0.43
N VAL A 168 -11.23 2.68 -0.35
CA VAL A 168 -11.76 3.91 0.23
C VAL A 168 -12.89 4.51 -0.62
N ALA A 169 -12.75 4.51 -1.96
CA ALA A 169 -13.79 4.99 -2.85
C ALA A 169 -15.09 4.17 -2.72
N GLY A 170 -14.97 2.84 -2.64
CA GLY A 170 -16.12 1.95 -2.41
C GLY A 170 -16.81 2.21 -1.07
N ALA A 171 -16.03 2.40 -0.01
CA ALA A 171 -16.59 2.72 1.31
C ALA A 171 -17.30 4.08 1.32
N ASN A 172 -16.72 5.10 0.68
CA ASN A 172 -17.36 6.40 0.49
C ASN A 172 -18.65 6.29 -0.33
N ALA A 173 -18.66 5.48 -1.41
CA ALA A 173 -19.84 5.25 -2.24
C ALA A 173 -20.98 4.54 -1.49
N ALA A 174 -20.65 3.67 -0.53
CA ALA A 174 -21.63 3.06 0.37
C ALA A 174 -22.09 3.99 1.50
N GLY A 175 -21.59 5.24 1.58
CA GLY A 175 -21.94 6.18 2.64
C GLY A 175 -21.36 5.81 4.02
N ALA A 176 -20.30 4.99 4.06
CA ALA A 176 -19.68 4.58 5.31
C ALA A 176 -18.93 5.75 5.97
N ARG A 177 -18.97 5.82 7.31
CA ARG A 177 -18.11 6.72 8.08
C ARG A 177 -16.74 6.06 8.28
N ILE A 178 -15.74 6.53 7.55
CA ILE A 178 -14.42 5.89 7.48
C ILE A 178 -13.30 6.70 8.14
N GLY A 179 -12.27 5.97 8.57
CA GLY A 179 -10.92 6.46 8.86
C GLY A 179 -9.93 5.38 8.40
N LEU A 180 -8.69 5.78 8.11
CA LEU A 180 -7.62 4.92 7.62
C LEU A 180 -6.50 4.84 8.66
N VAL A 181 -6.19 3.62 9.08
CA VAL A 181 -4.96 3.32 9.82
C VAL A 181 -3.98 2.79 8.79
N TYR A 182 -2.91 3.53 8.53
CA TYR A 182 -1.96 3.21 7.46
C TYR A 182 -0.70 2.57 8.05
N ILE A 183 -0.42 1.33 7.65
CA ILE A 183 0.73 0.56 8.16
C ILE A 183 1.53 0.09 6.97
N ASP A 184 2.58 0.84 6.65
CA ASP A 184 3.48 0.55 5.55
C ASP A 184 4.90 1.07 5.90
N PHE A 185 5.90 0.61 5.17
CA PHE A 185 7.25 1.15 5.20
C PHE A 185 7.30 2.55 4.59
N ASP A 186 6.64 2.75 3.45
CA ASP A 186 6.52 4.05 2.78
C ASP A 186 5.27 4.80 3.23
N ALA A 187 5.25 6.13 3.08
CA ALA A 187 4.11 6.94 3.52
C ALA A 187 3.03 7.13 2.42
N ASP A 188 3.33 6.71 1.20
CA ASP A 188 2.47 6.86 0.01
C ASP A 188 2.02 8.29 -0.31
N LEU A 189 2.81 9.28 0.12
CA LEU A 189 2.53 10.71 -0.01
C LEU A 189 3.15 11.35 -1.26
N ASN A 190 3.69 10.56 -2.19
CA ASN A 190 4.31 11.09 -3.41
C ASN A 190 3.27 11.37 -4.49
N THR A 191 3.66 12.18 -5.47
CA THR A 191 2.88 12.44 -6.67
C THR A 191 3.60 11.87 -7.90
N PRO A 192 2.90 11.61 -9.02
CA PRO A 192 3.49 10.96 -10.21
C PRO A 192 4.59 11.75 -10.93
N ASP A 193 5.10 12.86 -10.41
CA ASP A 193 6.20 13.61 -11.05
C ASP A 193 7.57 12.95 -10.80
N THR A 194 7.68 11.67 -11.14
CA THR A 194 8.83 10.81 -10.83
C THR A 194 9.32 10.12 -12.10
N SER A 195 10.60 9.76 -12.13
CA SER A 195 11.22 9.15 -13.31
C SER A 195 11.00 7.64 -13.44
N ASP A 196 10.47 6.99 -12.41
CA ASP A 196 10.22 5.54 -12.37
C ASP A 196 8.78 5.15 -12.74
N GLY A 197 7.83 6.09 -12.67
CA GLY A 197 6.45 5.92 -13.11
C GLY A 197 5.59 5.00 -12.26
N ALA A 198 6.09 4.56 -11.10
CA ALA A 198 5.33 3.75 -10.16
C ALA A 198 4.23 4.61 -9.48
N LEU A 199 3.08 4.02 -9.22
CA LEU A 199 1.91 4.67 -8.60
C LEU A 199 1.58 4.10 -7.21
N ASP A 200 2.14 2.95 -6.84
CA ASP A 200 1.95 2.22 -5.58
C ASP A 200 2.56 2.89 -4.34
N TRP A 201 3.09 4.10 -4.47
CA TRP A 201 3.65 4.92 -3.41
C TRP A 201 3.06 6.34 -3.45
N THR A 202 1.90 6.46 -4.10
CA THR A 202 1.17 7.73 -4.29
C THR A 202 -0.25 7.67 -3.72
N GLY A 203 -0.69 6.52 -3.20
CA GLY A 203 -2.08 6.27 -2.86
C GLY A 203 -2.62 7.28 -1.81
N VAL A 204 -1.90 7.46 -0.70
CA VAL A 204 -2.31 8.38 0.37
C VAL A 204 -2.35 9.82 -0.13
N ALA A 205 -1.42 10.23 -1.00
CA ALA A 205 -1.47 11.55 -1.64
C ALA A 205 -2.77 11.75 -2.44
N HIS A 206 -3.20 10.74 -3.19
CA HIS A 206 -4.44 10.76 -3.97
C HIS A 206 -5.69 10.76 -3.07
N LEU A 207 -5.68 10.00 -1.97
CA LEU A 207 -6.76 10.02 -0.97
C LEU A 207 -6.97 11.42 -0.37
N LEU A 208 -5.87 12.10 -0.05
CA LEU A 208 -5.85 13.45 0.52
C LEU A 208 -5.95 14.57 -0.52
N ASN A 209 -5.87 14.24 -1.81
CA ASN A 209 -5.87 15.18 -2.93
C ASN A 209 -4.75 16.25 -2.82
N ILE A 210 -3.52 15.81 -2.57
CA ILE A 210 -2.35 16.71 -2.50
C ILE A 210 -2.05 17.30 -3.90
N PRO A 211 -1.57 18.55 -4.01
CA PRO A 211 -1.19 19.15 -5.29
C PRO A 211 -0.19 18.27 -6.07
N GLY A 212 -0.49 18.00 -7.34
CA GLY A 212 0.34 17.18 -8.23
C GLY A 212 -0.17 15.75 -8.44
N CYS A 213 -1.19 15.31 -7.70
CA CYS A 213 -1.81 14.00 -7.91
C CYS A 213 -2.37 13.83 -9.33
N GLU A 214 -2.37 12.59 -9.82
CA GLU A 214 -3.06 12.22 -11.05
C GLU A 214 -4.57 12.42 -10.86
N PHE A 215 -5.18 13.19 -11.77
CA PHE A 215 -6.54 13.68 -11.59
C PHE A 215 -7.59 12.57 -11.68
N SER A 216 -7.38 11.57 -12.54
CA SER A 216 -8.30 10.44 -12.70
C SER A 216 -8.33 9.54 -11.46
N LEU A 217 -7.22 9.40 -10.74
CA LEU A 217 -7.12 8.66 -9.47
C LEU A 217 -7.66 9.48 -8.28
N ALA A 218 -7.32 10.77 -8.20
CA ALA A 218 -7.82 11.66 -7.14
C ALA A 218 -9.34 11.90 -7.20
N ARG A 219 -10.00 11.51 -8.30
CA ARG A 219 -11.46 11.58 -8.52
C ARG A 219 -12.14 10.21 -8.63
N LEU A 220 -11.50 9.16 -8.11
CA LEU A 220 -12.07 7.82 -8.13
C LEU A 220 -13.39 7.73 -7.32
N GLY A 221 -13.40 8.32 -6.12
CA GLY A 221 -14.55 8.29 -5.23
C GLY A 221 -15.62 9.34 -5.54
N PRO A 222 -16.82 9.21 -4.92
CA PRO A 222 -17.92 10.18 -5.08
C PRO A 222 -17.63 11.53 -4.41
N ILE A 223 -16.61 11.61 -3.56
CA ILE A 223 -16.15 12.80 -2.86
C ILE A 223 -14.67 13.05 -3.12
N ARG A 224 -14.26 14.32 -3.12
CA ARG A 224 -12.86 14.76 -3.27
C ARG A 224 -12.57 15.91 -2.28
N PRO A 225 -11.56 15.80 -1.41
CA PRO A 225 -10.71 14.63 -1.21
C PRO A 225 -11.50 13.42 -0.69
N MET A 226 -10.96 12.21 -0.89
CA MET A 226 -11.60 10.98 -0.42
C MET A 226 -11.44 10.77 1.09
N LEU A 227 -10.38 11.34 1.66
CA LEU A 227 -10.13 11.46 3.10
C LEU A 227 -9.65 12.88 3.42
N VAL A 228 -9.89 13.34 4.65
CA VAL A 228 -9.20 14.51 5.22
C VAL A 228 -8.10 14.05 6.18
N PRO A 229 -7.06 14.87 6.47
CA PRO A 229 -5.94 14.47 7.32
C PRO A 229 -6.34 13.93 8.70
N GLN A 230 -7.45 14.41 9.28
CA GLN A 230 -7.95 13.95 10.58
C GLN A 230 -8.52 12.52 10.55
N GLN A 231 -8.68 11.93 9.37
CA GLN A 231 -9.12 10.55 9.18
C GLN A 231 -7.95 9.58 9.02
N LEU A 232 -6.70 10.04 9.03
CA LEU A 232 -5.50 9.23 8.84
C LEU A 232 -4.75 9.03 10.18
N LEU A 233 -4.38 7.78 10.48
CA LEU A 233 -3.62 7.38 11.68
C LEU A 233 -2.41 6.54 11.32
#